data_AF-A0AA89C4W4-F1
#
_entry.id   AF-A0AA89C4W4-F1
#
_cell.length_a   1.000
_cell.length_b   1.000
_cell.length_c   1.000
_cell.angle_alpha   90.00
_cell.angle_beta   90.00
_cell.angle_gamma   90.00
#
_symmetry.space_group_name_H-M   'P 1'
#
loop_
_entity.id
_entity.type
_entity.pdbx_description
1 polymer ?
#
loop_
_entity_poly.entity_id
_entity_poly.type
_entity_poly.pdbx_seq_one_letter_code
_entity_poly.pdbx_strand_id
1 'polypeptide(L)'
;MSSDYEVCMPSDCEVCMSSDCDVCVSSESEVCMSNDCDVCVSSDCEVCMSSDCEACMPSGCEVCMPSDCEVCMPSDCEACIPSGCEVCMPSDCETCMPSGCEACMPSGCEVCMPSDCEVCMPSDCEVFVSSDCEACMFSDYEVCMPSD
;
A
#
# COMPACT_ATOMS: atom_id res chain seq x y z
N MET A 1 3.93 33.71 -7.49
CA MET A 1 3.67 32.82 -6.35
C MET A 1 4.54 31.61 -6.63
N SER A 2 5.75 31.62 -6.10
CA SER A 2 6.64 30.45 -6.17
C SER A 2 6.03 29.42 -5.24
N SER A 3 5.57 28.30 -5.78
CA SER A 3 5.51 27.08 -4.97
C SER A 3 6.94 26.59 -4.87
N ASP A 4 7.53 26.71 -3.69
CA ASP A 4 8.77 26.03 -3.38
C ASP A 4 8.41 24.54 -3.30
N TYR A 5 8.68 23.82 -4.40
CA TYR A 5 8.47 22.37 -4.45
C TYR A 5 9.59 21.70 -3.65
N GLU A 6 9.23 21.04 -2.55
CA GLU A 6 10.13 20.32 -1.66
C GLU A 6 10.22 18.86 -2.15
N VAL A 7 11.41 18.48 -2.62
CA VAL A 7 11.68 17.14 -3.15
C VAL A 7 12.78 16.48 -2.32
N CYS A 8 12.43 15.34 -1.72
CA CYS A 8 13.23 14.58 -0.78
C CYS A 8 13.70 13.29 -1.47
N MET A 9 15.01 13.14 -1.73
CA MET A 9 15.57 11.99 -2.47
C MET A 9 16.72 11.29 -1.73
N PRO A 10 16.47 10.62 -0.59
CA PRO A 10 17.51 9.82 0.06
C PRO A 10 17.74 8.48 -0.65
N SER A 11 18.97 7.97 -0.59
CA SER A 11 19.36 6.67 -1.14
C SER A 11 20.48 6.07 -0.31
N ASP A 12 20.62 4.74 -0.26
CA ASP A 12 21.67 4.03 0.48
C ASP A 12 21.74 4.45 1.96
N CYS A 13 20.59 4.49 2.64
CA CYS A 13 20.49 4.95 4.02
C CYS A 13 19.84 3.89 4.89
N GLU A 14 20.42 3.59 6.05
CA GLU A 14 19.81 2.67 7.02
C GLU A 14 18.38 3.11 7.40
N VAL A 15 18.17 4.41 7.59
CA VAL A 15 16.88 4.98 7.95
C VAL A 15 16.65 6.28 7.19
N CYS A 16 15.55 6.34 6.45
CA CYS A 16 15.02 7.52 5.79
C CYS A 16 13.80 8.04 6.54
N MET A 17 13.80 9.33 6.86
CA MET A 17 12.66 10.02 7.46
C MET A 17 12.42 11.31 6.69
N SER A 18 11.26 11.41 6.06
CA SER A 18 10.80 12.58 5.32
C SER A 18 9.46 13.04 5.87
N SER A 19 9.23 14.36 5.89
CA SER A 19 7.97 14.94 6.34
C SER A 19 7.76 16.26 5.63
N ASP A 20 6.50 16.61 5.34
CA ASP A 20 6.13 17.88 4.69
C ASP A 20 6.87 18.10 3.34
N CYS A 21 7.05 17.07 2.52
CA CYS A 21 7.66 17.17 1.18
C CYS A 21 6.57 17.00 0.10
N ASP A 22 6.55 17.79 -0.98
CA ASP A 22 5.63 17.49 -2.10
C ASP A 22 5.93 16.10 -2.71
N VAL A 23 7.22 15.75 -2.80
CA VAL A 23 7.65 14.45 -3.34
C VAL A 23 8.75 13.84 -2.49
N CYS A 24 8.53 12.61 -2.01
CA CYS A 24 9.54 11.76 -1.39
C CYS A 24 9.86 10.58 -2.32
N VAL A 25 11.13 10.41 -2.66
CA VAL A 25 11.64 9.25 -3.40
C VAL A 25 12.79 8.63 -2.62
N SER A 26 12.57 7.48 -2.01
CA SER A 26 13.59 6.75 -1.27
C SER A 26 13.96 5.45 -1.98
N SER A 27 15.21 5.01 -1.80
CA SER A 27 15.69 3.76 -2.39
C SER A 27 16.75 3.12 -1.50
N GLU A 28 16.85 1.78 -1.52
CA GLU A 28 17.90 1.00 -0.86
C GLU A 28 18.06 1.41 0.62
N SER A 29 16.97 1.30 1.39
CA SER A 29 16.94 1.72 2.79
C SER A 29 16.35 0.65 3.69
N GLU A 30 16.95 0.32 4.83
CA GLU A 30 16.35 -0.67 5.74
C GLU A 30 14.98 -0.19 6.23
N VAL A 31 14.85 1.11 6.54
CA VAL A 31 13.58 1.69 6.99
C VAL A 31 13.31 3.01 6.28
N CYS A 32 12.15 3.13 5.66
CA CYS A 32 11.63 4.39 5.11
C CYS A 32 10.36 4.81 5.86
N MET A 33 10.36 6.05 6.36
CA MET A 33 9.19 6.70 6.96
C MET A 33 8.93 8.02 6.25
N SER A 34 7.72 8.19 5.71
CA SER A 34 7.28 9.44 5.07
C SER A 34 5.95 9.89 5.64
N ASN A 35 5.76 11.20 5.81
CA ASN A 35 4.53 11.79 6.34
C ASN A 35 4.18 13.06 5.57
N ASP A 36 2.90 13.36 5.38
CA ASP A 36 2.44 14.59 4.72
C ASP A 36 3.16 14.83 3.38
N CYS A 37 3.03 13.88 2.45
CA CYS A 37 3.64 13.99 1.13
C CYS A 37 2.60 13.87 0.02
N ASP A 38 2.59 14.75 -0.98
CA ASP A 38 1.69 14.54 -2.12
C ASP A 38 2.04 13.21 -2.82
N VAL A 39 3.34 12.92 -2.99
CA VAL A 39 3.80 11.67 -3.59
C VAL A 39 4.90 11.03 -2.76
N CYS A 40 4.72 9.77 -2.37
CA CYS A 40 5.72 8.93 -1.75
C CYS A 40 6.04 7.73 -2.65
N VAL A 41 7.29 7.61 -3.10
CA VAL A 41 7.81 6.46 -3.84
C VAL A 41 8.96 5.87 -3.05
N SER A 42 8.89 4.58 -2.76
CA SER A 42 9.94 3.85 -2.05
C SER A 42 10.29 2.59 -2.81
N SER A 43 11.57 2.26 -2.90
CA SER A 43 12.03 1.03 -3.55
C SER A 43 13.06 0.33 -2.69
N ASP A 44 13.02 -1.00 -2.69
CA ASP A 44 14.02 -1.86 -2.04
C ASP A 44 14.22 -1.47 -0.56
N CYS A 45 13.13 -1.49 0.21
CA CYS A 45 13.14 -1.17 1.63
C CYS A 45 12.70 -2.36 2.49
N GLU A 46 13.40 -2.72 3.55
CA GLU A 46 12.90 -3.78 4.44
C GLU A 46 11.56 -3.35 5.07
N VAL A 47 11.45 -2.10 5.51
CA VAL A 47 10.20 -1.54 6.06
C VAL A 47 9.89 -0.20 5.42
N CYS A 48 8.70 -0.06 4.83
CA CYS A 48 8.17 1.20 4.34
C CYS A 48 6.88 1.58 5.09
N MET A 49 6.91 2.72 5.77
CA MET A 49 5.76 3.35 6.41
C MET A 49 5.52 4.71 5.78
N SER A 50 4.30 4.98 5.37
CA SER A 50 3.90 6.27 4.81
C SER A 50 2.54 6.66 5.35
N SER A 51 2.36 7.91 5.72
CA SER A 51 1.06 8.41 6.18
C SER A 51 0.71 9.73 5.51
N ASP A 52 -0.58 10.00 5.39
CA ASP A 52 -1.11 11.27 4.88
C ASP A 52 -0.51 11.61 3.50
N CYS A 53 -0.66 10.70 2.53
CA CYS A 53 -0.12 10.88 1.18
C CYS A 53 -1.21 10.85 0.11
N GLU A 54 -1.18 11.76 -0.86
CA GLU A 54 -2.11 11.68 -2.00
C GLU A 54 -1.82 10.43 -2.85
N ALA A 55 -0.54 10.10 -3.04
CA ALA A 55 -0.13 8.88 -3.72
C ALA A 55 1.05 8.19 -3.02
N CYS A 56 0.90 6.90 -2.70
CA CYS A 56 1.96 6.06 -2.16
C CYS A 56 2.24 4.86 -3.07
N MET A 57 3.48 4.72 -3.54
CA MET A 57 3.94 3.69 -4.49
C MET A 57 5.23 3.01 -3.99
N PRO A 58 5.16 2.19 -2.93
CA PRO A 58 6.28 1.39 -2.47
C PRO A 58 6.44 0.11 -3.31
N SER A 59 7.68 -0.33 -3.47
CA SER A 59 8.05 -1.48 -4.30
C SER A 59 9.18 -2.27 -3.66
N GLY A 60 9.14 -3.60 -3.73
CA GLY A 60 10.22 -4.45 -3.24
C GLY A 60 10.44 -4.30 -1.73
N CYS A 61 9.37 -4.33 -0.95
CA CYS A 61 9.45 -4.16 0.50
C CYS A 61 9.09 -5.42 1.28
N GLU A 62 9.86 -5.81 2.28
CA GLU A 62 9.46 -6.93 3.16
C GLU A 62 8.16 -6.57 3.90
N VAL A 63 8.07 -5.35 4.44
CA VAL A 63 6.87 -4.85 5.11
C VAL A 63 6.50 -3.47 4.61
N CYS A 64 5.25 -3.32 4.17
CA CYS A 64 4.67 -2.08 3.69
C CYS A 64 3.41 -1.72 4.49
N MET A 65 3.40 -0.54 5.13
CA MET A 65 2.30 -0.07 5.98
C MET A 65 1.91 1.39 5.64
N PRO A 66 1.29 1.64 4.49
CA PRO A 66 0.76 2.94 4.13
C PRO A 66 -0.56 3.22 4.84
N SER A 67 -0.78 4.44 5.28
CA SER A 67 -1.97 4.87 6.02
C SER A 67 -2.50 6.18 5.45
N ASP A 68 -3.83 6.36 5.46
CA ASP A 68 -4.50 7.62 5.11
C ASP A 68 -4.01 8.16 3.75
N CYS A 69 -4.09 7.33 2.71
CA CYS A 69 -3.66 7.68 1.36
C CYS A 69 -4.83 7.74 0.38
N GLU A 70 -4.90 8.75 -0.48
CA GLU A 70 -5.92 8.78 -1.56
C GLU A 70 -5.68 7.62 -2.54
N VAL A 71 -4.42 7.38 -2.93
CA VAL A 71 -4.06 6.26 -3.79
C VAL A 71 -2.86 5.51 -3.22
N CYS A 72 -3.01 4.20 -3.06
CA CYS A 72 -1.97 3.31 -2.56
C CYS A 72 -1.73 2.15 -3.54
N MET A 73 -0.52 2.06 -4.09
CA MET A 73 -0.12 1.05 -5.09
C MET A 73 1.18 0.33 -4.68
N PRO A 74 1.15 -0.48 -3.61
CA PRO A 74 2.30 -1.28 -3.20
C PRO A 74 2.49 -2.46 -4.15
N SER A 75 3.76 -2.80 -4.40
CA SER A 75 4.14 -3.87 -5.33
C SER A 75 5.30 -4.69 -4.77
N ASP A 76 5.35 -5.98 -5.09
CA ASP A 76 6.45 -6.88 -4.72
C ASP A 76 6.75 -6.81 -3.20
N CYS A 77 5.74 -7.07 -2.36
CA CYS A 77 5.90 -7.01 -0.89
C CYS A 77 5.65 -8.35 -0.19
N GLU A 78 6.42 -8.73 0.83
CA GLU A 78 6.05 -9.91 1.63
C GLU A 78 4.77 -9.64 2.44
N ALA A 79 4.70 -8.50 3.13
CA ALA A 79 3.53 -8.08 3.88
C ALA A 79 3.10 -6.66 3.52
N CYS A 80 1.87 -6.51 3.01
CA CYS A 80 1.27 -5.24 2.65
C CYS A 80 0.02 -4.97 3.49
N ILE A 81 0.06 -3.94 4.34
CA ILE A 81 -0.99 -3.62 5.31
C ILE A 81 -1.42 -2.14 5.16
N PRO A 82 -2.13 -1.81 4.07
CA PRO A 82 -2.64 -0.47 3.83
C PRO A 82 -3.87 -0.20 4.70
N SER A 83 -4.01 1.02 5.19
CA SER A 83 -5.15 1.41 6.03
C SER A 83 -5.71 2.78 5.62
N GLY A 84 -7.04 2.92 5.63
CA GLY A 84 -7.70 4.21 5.40
C GLY A 84 -7.43 4.79 4.00
N CYS A 85 -7.34 3.94 2.97
CA CYS A 85 -7.03 4.42 1.62
C CYS A 85 -8.29 4.57 0.77
N GLU A 86 -8.45 5.66 0.02
CA GLU A 86 -9.58 5.79 -0.92
C GLU A 86 -9.48 4.69 -1.99
N VAL A 87 -8.31 4.54 -2.61
CA VAL A 87 -8.03 3.48 -3.57
C VAL A 87 -6.76 2.72 -3.20
N CYS A 88 -6.87 1.40 -3.06
CA CYS A 88 -5.77 0.49 -2.75
C CYS A 88 -5.63 -0.58 -3.84
N MET A 89 -4.48 -0.65 -4.49
CA MET A 89 -4.15 -1.58 -5.59
C MET A 89 -2.84 -2.33 -5.31
N PRO A 90 -2.81 -3.22 -4.31
CA PRO A 90 -1.63 -4.01 -4.00
C PRO A 90 -1.41 -5.08 -5.08
N SER A 91 -0.16 -5.28 -5.48
CA SER A 91 0.24 -6.20 -6.55
C SER A 91 1.37 -7.10 -6.08
N ASP A 92 1.32 -8.38 -6.45
CA ASP A 92 2.42 -9.34 -6.24
C ASP A 92 2.91 -9.35 -4.77
N CYS A 93 1.97 -9.54 -3.84
CA CYS A 93 2.26 -9.56 -2.40
C CYS A 93 2.03 -10.94 -1.79
N GLU A 94 2.95 -11.46 -0.96
CA GLU A 94 2.71 -12.75 -0.28
C GLU A 94 1.47 -12.64 0.63
N THR A 95 1.40 -11.59 1.44
CA THR A 95 0.24 -11.30 2.29
C THR A 95 -0.22 -9.86 2.13
N CYS A 96 -1.51 -9.67 1.87
CA CYS A 96 -2.15 -8.38 1.74
C CYS A 96 -3.34 -8.25 2.71
N MET A 97 -3.30 -7.24 3.59
CA MET A 97 -4.32 -6.98 4.62
C MET A 97 -4.81 -5.52 4.57
N PRO A 98 -5.54 -5.13 3.51
CA PRO A 98 -6.09 -3.79 3.39
C PRO A 98 -7.26 -3.58 4.35
N SER A 99 -7.34 -2.40 4.96
CA SER A 99 -8.39 -2.06 5.91
C SER A 99 -8.97 -0.66 5.67
N GLY A 100 -10.29 -0.51 5.78
CA GLY A 100 -10.93 0.80 5.69
C GLY A 100 -10.74 1.50 4.34
N CYS A 101 -10.82 0.76 3.23
CA CYS A 101 -10.61 1.32 1.90
C CYS A 101 -11.92 1.52 1.13
N GLU A 102 -12.12 2.62 0.40
CA GLU A 102 -13.31 2.72 -0.47
C GLU A 102 -13.23 1.69 -1.60
N ALA A 103 -12.10 1.59 -2.29
CA ALA A 103 -11.88 0.58 -3.33
C ALA A 103 -10.58 -0.19 -3.10
N CYS A 104 -10.69 -1.51 -3.00
CA CYS A 104 -9.56 -2.42 -2.84
C CYS A 104 -9.48 -3.39 -4.03
N MET A 105 -8.38 -3.36 -4.77
CA MET A 105 -8.15 -4.17 -5.98
C MET A 105 -6.82 -4.93 -5.87
N PRO A 106 -6.73 -5.94 -5.00
CA PRO A 106 -5.53 -6.75 -4.84
C PRO A 106 -5.34 -7.67 -6.05
N SER A 107 -4.10 -7.81 -6.50
CA SER A 107 -3.75 -8.70 -7.62
C SER A 107 -2.50 -9.52 -7.35
N GLY A 108 -2.52 -10.81 -7.68
CA GLY A 108 -1.34 -11.67 -7.57
C GLY A 108 -0.88 -11.91 -6.13
N CYS A 109 -1.79 -11.94 -5.15
CA CYS A 109 -1.42 -12.17 -3.76
C CYS A 109 -1.55 -13.65 -3.35
N GLU A 110 -0.62 -14.22 -2.57
CA GLU A 110 -0.88 -15.56 -2.03
C GLU A 110 -2.06 -15.53 -1.05
N VAL A 111 -2.06 -14.56 -0.14
CA VAL A 111 -3.11 -14.38 0.86
C VAL A 111 -3.61 -12.94 0.83
N CYS A 112 -4.92 -12.76 0.66
CA CYS A 112 -5.56 -11.46 0.72
C CYS A 112 -6.71 -11.45 1.74
N MET A 113 -6.64 -10.51 2.69
CA MET A 113 -7.59 -10.38 3.79
C MET A 113 -8.12 -8.94 3.93
N PRO A 114 -8.95 -8.44 2.98
CA PRO A 114 -9.54 -7.12 3.07
C PRO A 114 -10.57 -7.03 4.20
N SER A 115 -10.59 -5.91 4.90
CA SER A 115 -11.57 -5.60 5.94
C SER A 115 -12.13 -4.19 5.76
N ASP A 116 -13.41 -3.98 6.09
CA ASP A 116 -14.05 -2.66 6.07
C ASP A 116 -13.86 -1.93 4.73
N CYS A 117 -14.08 -2.61 3.60
CA CYS A 117 -13.94 -2.00 2.27
C CYS A 117 -15.30 -1.79 1.58
N GLU A 118 -15.56 -0.63 0.98
CA GLU A 118 -16.82 -0.43 0.25
C GLU A 118 -16.89 -1.36 -0.97
N VAL A 119 -15.81 -1.41 -1.75
CA VAL A 119 -15.69 -2.28 -2.91
C VAL A 119 -14.38 -3.06 -2.86
N CYS A 120 -14.45 -4.38 -3.03
CA CYS A 120 -13.29 -5.24 -3.18
C CYS A 120 -13.34 -6.02 -4.50
N MET A 121 -12.29 -5.93 -5.32
CA MET A 121 -12.15 -6.67 -6.57
C MET A 121 -10.82 -7.44 -6.63
N PRO A 122 -10.70 -8.57 -5.92
CA PRO A 122 -9.49 -9.38 -5.99
C PRO A 122 -9.34 -10.09 -7.33
N SER A 123 -8.09 -10.22 -7.78
CA SER A 123 -7.69 -11.01 -8.95
C SER A 123 -6.47 -11.86 -8.63
N ASP A 124 -6.42 -13.10 -9.14
CA ASP A 124 -5.24 -13.98 -9.05
C ASP A 124 -4.72 -14.13 -7.60
N CYS A 125 -5.62 -14.34 -6.64
CA CYS A 125 -5.25 -14.60 -5.24
C CYS A 125 -5.42 -16.09 -4.90
N GLU A 126 -4.46 -16.71 -4.20
CA GLU A 126 -4.63 -18.12 -3.79
C GLU A 126 -5.71 -18.23 -2.70
N VAL A 127 -5.58 -17.44 -1.64
CA VAL A 127 -6.52 -17.40 -0.52
C VAL A 127 -7.08 -16.01 -0.35
N PHE A 128 -8.42 -15.90 -0.36
CA PHE A 128 -9.13 -14.65 -0.14
C PHE A 128 -10.11 -14.76 1.03
N VAL A 129 -9.99 -13.86 2.01
CA VAL A 129 -10.88 -13.79 3.18
C VAL A 129 -11.32 -12.34 3.41
N SER A 130 -12.53 -11.97 3.02
CA SER A 130 -13.04 -10.62 3.24
C SER A 130 -13.90 -10.52 4.51
N SER A 131 -13.73 -9.44 5.28
CA SER A 131 -14.66 -9.04 6.34
C SER A 131 -15.29 -7.69 6.03
N ASP A 132 -16.58 -7.53 6.32
CA ASP A 132 -17.25 -6.23 6.32
C ASP A 132 -17.05 -5.42 5.02
N CYS A 133 -17.05 -6.09 3.88
CA CYS A 133 -16.98 -5.45 2.57
C CYS A 133 -18.38 -5.30 1.96
N GLU A 134 -18.78 -4.11 1.49
CA GLU A 134 -20.15 -3.93 0.96
C GLU A 134 -20.36 -4.68 -0.36
N ALA A 135 -19.35 -4.66 -1.25
CA ALA A 135 -19.40 -5.35 -2.52
C ALA A 135 -18.07 -6.07 -2.83
N CYS A 136 -18.12 -7.38 -3.08
CA CYS A 136 -16.97 -8.16 -3.53
C CYS A 136 -17.21 -8.73 -4.95
N MET A 137 -16.32 -8.41 -5.89
CA MET A 137 -16.35 -8.93 -7.27
C MET A 137 -15.08 -9.72 -7.58
N PHE A 138 -15.21 -11.01 -7.80
CA PHE A 138 -14.08 -11.92 -7.86
C PHE A 138 -13.69 -12.30 -9.29
N SER A 139 -12.39 -12.34 -9.56
CA SER A 139 -11.81 -13.01 -10.73
C SER A 139 -10.73 -13.99 -10.25
N ASP A 140 -10.92 -15.28 -10.51
CA ASP A 140 -9.92 -16.35 -10.35
C ASP A 140 -9.23 -16.46 -8.97
N TYR A 141 -9.70 -17.39 -8.12
CA TYR A 141 -9.10 -17.73 -6.82
C TYR A 141 -9.16 -19.24 -6.52
N GLU A 142 -8.26 -19.74 -5.67
CA GLU A 142 -8.29 -21.13 -5.19
C GLU A 142 -9.24 -21.30 -3.99
N VAL A 143 -9.24 -20.36 -3.04
CA VAL A 143 -10.10 -20.39 -1.83
C VAL A 143 -10.71 -19.00 -1.55
N CYS A 144 -12.03 -18.93 -1.36
CA CYS A 144 -12.73 -17.71 -0.91
C CYS A 144 -13.57 -17.98 0.34
N MET A 145 -13.39 -17.17 1.39
CA MET A 145 -14.17 -17.20 2.63
C MET A 145 -14.71 -15.80 2.97
N PRO A 146 -15.96 -15.46 2.64
CA PRO A 146 -16.58 -14.25 3.15
C PRO A 146 -16.91 -14.42 4.65
N SER A 147 -16.62 -13.40 5.47
CA SER A 147 -17.14 -13.29 6.83
C SER A 147 -18.63 -12.91 6.77
N ASP A 148 -19.48 -13.64 7.50
CA ASP A 148 -20.94 -13.43 7.60
C ASP A 148 -21.35 -12.16 8.39
#